data_AF-A0A0X8X0L8-F1
#
_entry.id   AF-A0A0X8X0L8-F1
#
_cell.length_a   1.000
_cell.length_b   1.000
_cell.length_c   1.000
_cell.angle_alpha   90.00
_cell.angle_beta   90.00
_cell.angle_gamma   90.00
#
_symmetry.space_group_name_H-M   'P 1'
#
loop_
_entity.id
_entity.type
_entity.pdbx_description
1 polymer ?
#
loop_
_entity_poly.entity_id
_entity_poly.type
_entity_poly.pdbx_seq_one_letter_code
_entity_poly.pdbx_strand_id
1 'polypeptide(L)' 'MESIVINPKTKDEAKLITDLLAKMNIASKIITEEEKEDMGLLAMMKEVDRSDKVSYEEVIKKT' A
#
# COMPACT_ATOMS: atom_id res chain seq x y z
N MET A 1 14.37 -1.19 8.01
CA MET A 1 14.33 -2.32 7.06
C MET A 1 13.78 -1.77 5.77
N GLU A 2 14.48 -1.96 4.66
CA GLU A 2 14.03 -1.49 3.35
C GLU A 2 12.98 -2.44 2.80
N SER A 3 11.97 -1.91 2.13
CA SER A 3 10.88 -2.69 1.53
C SER A 3 10.99 -2.62 0.02
N ILE A 4 10.74 -3.75 -0.65
CA ILE A 4 10.75 -3.85 -2.11
C ILE A 4 9.34 -4.16 -2.56
N VAL A 5 8.80 -3.34 -3.46
CA VAL A 5 7.52 -3.57 -4.14
C VAL A 5 7.80 -4.05 -5.55
N ILE A 6 7.21 -5.19 -5.93
CA ILE A 6 7.36 -5.78 -7.26
C ILE A 6 5.97 -5.79 -7.90
N ASN A 7 5.86 -5.24 -9.12
CA ASN A 7 4.60 -5.19 -9.88
C ASN A 7 4.75 -5.97 -11.21
N PRO A 8 4.45 -7.29 -11.22
CA PRO A 8 4.53 -8.11 -12.43
C PRO A 8 3.47 -7.67 -13.45
N LYS A 9 3.81 -7.69 -14.74
CA LYS A 9 2.88 -7.33 -15.83
C LYS A 9 1.92 -8.46 -16.19
N THR A 10 2.30 -9.70 -15.90
CA THR A 10 1.53 -10.90 -16.23
C THR A 10 1.46 -11.88 -15.06
N LYS A 11 0.48 -12.79 -15.10
CA LYS A 11 0.36 -13.86 -14.11
C LYS A 11 1.56 -14.81 -14.12
N ASP A 12 2.15 -15.04 -15.29
CA ASP A 12 3.32 -15.92 -15.44
C ASP A 12 4.57 -15.28 -14.82
N GLU A 13 4.77 -13.97 -15.00
CA GLU A 13 5.83 -13.23 -14.30
C GLU A 13 5.65 -13.27 -12.79
N ALA A 14 4.42 -13.06 -12.29
CA ALA A 14 4.13 -13.11 -10.86
C ALA A 14 4.48 -14.47 -10.27
N LYS A 15 4.13 -15.55 -10.98
CA LYS A 15 4.43 -16.92 -10.57
C LYS A 15 5.93 -17.18 -10.56
N LEU A 16 6.64 -16.81 -11.64
CA LEU A 16 8.09 -16.99 -11.75
C LEU A 16 8.84 -16.31 -10.60
N ILE A 17 8.46 -15.07 -10.28
CA ILE A 17 9.08 -14.29 -9.20
C ILE A 17 8.81 -14.93 -7.84
N THR A 18 7.56 -15.35 -7.59
CA THR A 18 7.19 -16.01 -6.33
C THR A 18 7.95 -17.33 -6.15
N ASP A 19 8.06 -18.14 -7.19
CA ASP A 19 8.79 -19.41 -7.17
C ASP A 19 10.30 -19.20 -6.94
N LEU A 20 10.88 -18.15 -7.53
CA LEU A 20 12.28 -17.77 -7.32
C LEU A 20 12.52 -17.34 -5.86
N LEU A 21 11.69 -16.45 -5.33
CA LEU A 21 11.82 -15.96 -3.94
C LEU A 21 11.67 -17.12 -2.94
N ALA A 22 10.74 -18.04 -3.18
CA ALA A 22 10.57 -19.25 -2.38
C ALA A 22 11.84 -20.13 -2.40
N LYS A 23 12.47 -20.33 -3.56
CA LYS A 23 13.74 -21.08 -3.69
C LYS A 23 14.90 -20.42 -2.96
N MET A 24 14.91 -19.08 -2.89
CA MET A 24 15.90 -18.31 -2.15
C MET A 24 15.60 -18.23 -0.65
N ASN A 25 14.53 -18.88 -0.18
CA ASN A 25 14.05 -18.83 1.19
C ASN A 25 13.74 -17.39 1.66
N ILE A 26 13.30 -16.53 0.73
CA ILE A 26 12.86 -15.16 0.99
C ILE A 26 11.35 -15.18 1.14
N ALA A 27 10.85 -14.64 2.26
CA ALA A 27 9.41 -14.51 2.48
C ALA A 27 8.81 -13.50 1.49
N SER A 28 7.82 -13.94 0.72
CA SER A 28 7.08 -13.10 -0.22
C SER A 28 5.58 -13.35 -0.08
N LYS A 29 4.78 -12.30 -0.25
CA LYS A 29 3.32 -12.37 -0.22
C LYS A 29 2.76 -11.64 -1.44
N ILE A 30 1.78 -12.26 -2.12
CA ILE A 30 0.97 -11.57 -3.13
C ILE A 30 -0.04 -10.71 -2.38
N ILE A 31 -0.03 -9.41 -2.67
CA ILE A 31 -0.88 -8.40 -2.05
C ILE A 31 -2.14 -8.27 -2.90
N THR A 32 -3.32 -8.22 -2.28
CA THR A 32 -4.59 -7.95 -2.99
C THR A 32 -4.70 -6.47 -3.36
N GLU A 33 -5.60 -6.12 -4.28
CA GLU A 33 -5.84 -4.69 -4.59
C GLU A 33 -6.35 -3.93 -3.36
N GLU A 34 -7.20 -4.54 -2.52
CA GLU A 34 -7.67 -3.94 -1.25
C GLU A 34 -6.49 -3.66 -0.29
N GLU A 35 -5.61 -4.64 -0.08
CA GLU A 35 -4.43 -4.45 0.78
C GLU A 35 -3.48 -3.37 0.21
N LYS A 36 -3.41 -3.22 -1.11
CA LYS A 36 -2.62 -2.20 -1.78
C LYS A 36 -3.23 -0.81 -1.61
N GLU A 37 -4.55 -0.69 -1.68
CA GLU A 37 -5.28 0.55 -1.37
C GLU A 37 -5.07 0.96 0.09
N ASP A 38 -5.19 0.01 1.02
CA ASP A 38 -4.95 0.23 2.45
C ASP A 38 -3.53 0.72 2.72
N MET A 39 -2.53 0.14 2.07
CA MET A 39 -1.14 0.62 2.15
C MET A 39 -0.99 2.05 1.64
N GLY A 40 -1.67 2.39 0.54
CA GLY A 40 -1.71 3.74 -0.01
C GLY A 40 -2.35 4.73 0.97
N LEU A 41 -3.48 4.37 1.58
CA LEU A 41 -4.14 5.18 2.60
C LEU A 41 -3.24 5.39 3.83
N LEU A 42 -2.61 4.34 4.34
CA LEU A 42 -1.68 4.43 5.46
C LEU A 42 -0.50 5.34 5.16
N ALA A 43 0.01 5.36 3.93
CA ALA A 43 1.08 6.27 3.52
C ALA A 43 0.59 7.73 3.58
N MET A 44 -0.57 8.04 2.98
CA MET A 44 -1.16 9.37 3.02
C MET A 44 -1.44 9.85 4.45
N MET A 45 -1.93 8.95 5.32
CA MET A 45 -2.20 9.25 6.74
C MET A 45 -0.96 9.48 7.60
N LYS A 46 0.23 9.09 7.12
CA LYS A 46 1.51 9.40 7.78
C LYS A 46 2.03 10.77 7.37
N GLU A 47 1.73 11.20 6.14
CA GLU A 47 2.19 12.48 5.59
C GLU A 47 1.27 13.65 5.99
N VAL A 48 0.02 13.38 6.39
CA VAL A 48 -0.94 14.40 6.80
C VAL A 48 -0.59 15.04 8.15
N ASP A 49 -0.68 16.38 8.21
CA ASP A 49 -0.61 17.12 9.47
C ASP A 49 -1.91 16.88 10.27
N ARG A 50 -1.79 16.20 11.41
CA ARG A 50 -2.92 15.87 12.30
C ARG A 50 -3.31 17.01 13.24
N SER A 51 -2.55 18.11 13.23
CA SER A 51 -2.85 19.32 14.00
C SER A 51 -3.76 20.29 13.25
N ASP A 52 -3.84 20.17 11.92
CA ASP A 52 -4.76 20.93 11.08
C ASP A 52 -6.18 20.38 11.24
N LYS A 53 -6.90 20.96 12.22
CA LYS A 53 -8.27 20.59 12.58
C LYS A 53 -9.21 21.73 12.27
N VAL A 54 -10.29 21.41 11.60
CA VAL A 54 -11.40 22.35 11.31
C VAL A 54 -12.60 22.05 12.21
N SER A 55 -13.40 23.07 12.51
CA SER A 55 -14.61 22.88 13.30
C SER A 55 -15.72 22.22 12.47
N TYR A 56 -16.66 21.54 13.13
CA TYR A 56 -17.82 20.95 12.46
C TYR A 56 -18.64 22.00 11.67
N GLU A 57 -18.75 23.20 12.23
CA GLU A 57 -19.47 24.33 11.64
C GLU A 57 -18.80 24.81 10.34
N GLU A 58 -17.47 24.78 10.27
CA GLU A 58 -16.70 25.11 9.07
C GLU A 58 -16.84 24.06 7.97
N VAL A 59 -16.93 22.77 8.34
CA VAL A 59 -17.11 21.66 7.39
C VAL A 59 -18.48 21.75 6.71
N ILE A 60 -19.54 21.97 7.48
CA ILE A 60 -20.91 22.04 6.94
C ILE A 60 -21.11 23.25 6.04
N LYS A 61 -20.51 24.41 6.36
CA LYS A 61 -20.63 25.61 5.52
C LYS A 61 -19.99 25.47 4.14
N LYS A 62 -19.07 24.53 3.95
CA LYS A 62 -18.34 24.30 2.69
C LYS A 62 -18.98 23.25 1.78
N THR A 63 -20.03 22.57 2.24
CA THR A 63 -20.77 21.54 1.48
C THR A 63 -22.05 22.13 0.92
#